data_AF-A0A0J7KSY8-F1
#
_entry.id   AF-A0A0J7KSY8-F1
#
_cell.length_a   1.000
_cell.length_b   1.000
_cell.length_c   1.000
_cell.angle_alpha   90.00
_cell.angle_beta   90.00
_cell.angle_gamma   90.00
#
_symmetry.space_group_name_H-M   'P 1'
#
loop_
_entity.id
_entity.type
_entity.pdbx_description
1 polymer ?
#
loop_
_entity_poly.entity_id
_entity_poly.type
_entity_poly.pdbx_seq_one_letter_code
_entity_poly.pdbx_strand_id
1 'polypeptide(L)'
;MTCPDDDIPVVLWWTPFGNNNQVKTCGNAKCYFTHDRAFENNVRLKSILFYGSDFRVHDLPNWRSNAVSWGLLHEESPRNNPILVHEKTLNLFNYSSTFSRFSDVSLTLLDLLSLEELIAKSYYVPAKEKSTLIRAKNYAPVLYIQSDCDTASDRDRYVSELMKYIRIDSYGTCVNNARLDDRFKGNYLDILNNREFLSFVAKYKFTIAFENAICDDYITEKLWRPLIVGSVPIYYGSPSFKVSYIKSIITLSLIQISLILQLNT
;
A
#
# COMPACT_ATOMS: atom_id res chain seq x y z
N MET A 1 -32.42 17.45 13.62
CA MET A 1 -32.92 17.02 12.31
C MET A 1 -32.14 15.80 11.88
N THR A 2 -32.69 14.61 12.12
CA THR A 2 -32.15 13.34 11.63
C THR A 2 -32.54 13.22 10.16
N CYS A 3 -31.56 13.21 9.27
CA CYS A 3 -31.80 12.84 7.87
C CYS A 3 -32.34 11.39 7.84
N PRO A 4 -33.49 11.11 7.22
CA PRO A 4 -33.97 9.73 7.11
C PRO A 4 -32.94 8.88 6.34
N ASP A 5 -32.74 7.64 6.76
CA ASP A 5 -31.83 6.65 6.14
C ASP A 5 -32.14 6.39 4.64
N ASP A 6 -33.26 6.90 4.13
CA ASP A 6 -33.72 6.73 2.75
C ASP A 6 -32.93 7.55 1.70
N ASP A 7 -32.19 8.59 2.08
CA ASP A 7 -31.45 9.45 1.13
C ASP A 7 -29.94 9.12 1.00
N ILE A 8 -29.49 8.01 1.59
CA ILE A 8 -28.08 7.63 1.53
C ILE A 8 -27.72 7.14 0.12
N PRO A 9 -26.77 7.79 -0.58
CA PRO A 9 -26.32 7.34 -1.90
C PRO A 9 -25.68 5.97 -1.83
N VAL A 10 -25.93 5.17 -2.87
CA VAL A 10 -25.36 3.83 -3.01
C VAL A 10 -24.09 3.89 -3.85
N VAL A 11 -23.06 3.21 -3.37
CA VAL A 11 -21.82 2.94 -4.07
C VAL A 11 -21.71 1.42 -4.25
N LEU A 12 -21.71 0.97 -5.50
CA LEU A 12 -21.64 -0.45 -5.86
C LEU A 12 -20.20 -0.83 -6.16
N TRP A 13 -19.65 -1.82 -5.47
CA TRP A 13 -18.43 -2.51 -5.90
C TRP A 13 -18.79 -3.56 -6.94
N TRP A 14 -18.52 -3.27 -8.21
CA TRP A 14 -18.80 -4.21 -9.30
C TRP A 14 -17.93 -5.46 -9.23
N THR A 15 -16.66 -5.22 -8.92
CA THR A 15 -15.69 -6.22 -8.48
C THR A 15 -15.63 -6.15 -6.95
N PRO A 16 -16.08 -7.18 -6.23
CA PRO A 16 -16.12 -7.19 -4.77
C PRO A 16 -14.78 -6.80 -4.13
N PHE A 17 -14.73 -5.69 -3.40
CA PHE A 17 -13.53 -5.27 -2.67
C PHE A 17 -13.89 -4.45 -1.43
N GLY A 18 -13.23 -4.74 -0.31
CA GLY A 18 -13.41 -4.01 0.94
C GLY A 18 -14.81 -4.15 1.55
N ASN A 19 -15.56 -3.06 1.58
CA ASN A 19 -16.77 -2.93 2.39
C ASN A 19 -18.02 -3.45 1.68
N ASN A 20 -18.70 -4.43 2.26
CA ASN A 20 -20.00 -4.93 1.79
C ASN A 20 -21.14 -4.64 2.78
N ASN A 21 -22.31 -4.32 2.26
CA ASN A 21 -23.58 -4.12 2.96
C ASN A 21 -23.48 -3.26 4.22
N GLN A 22 -22.75 -2.14 4.14
CA GLN A 22 -22.53 -1.24 5.26
C GLN A 22 -22.52 0.23 4.85
N VAL A 23 -22.98 1.09 5.75
CA VAL A 23 -22.86 2.54 5.60
C VAL A 23 -21.51 2.98 6.14
N LYS A 24 -20.75 3.73 5.33
CA LYS A 24 -19.54 4.43 5.80
C LYS A 24 -19.78 5.93 5.84
N THR A 25 -19.18 6.57 6.83
CA THR A 25 -19.20 8.02 7.00
C THR A 25 -17.79 8.56 6.79
N CYS A 26 -17.65 9.57 5.93
CA CYS A 26 -16.41 10.29 5.70
C CYS A 26 -16.68 11.79 5.87
N GLY A 27 -16.27 12.36 7.00
CA GLY A 27 -16.67 13.71 7.40
C GLY A 27 -18.20 13.83 7.48
N ASN A 28 -18.78 14.69 6.66
CA ASN A 28 -20.23 14.91 6.59
C ASN A 28 -20.93 14.02 5.55
N ALA A 29 -20.19 13.25 4.74
CA ALA A 29 -20.75 12.38 3.72
C ALA A 29 -21.04 10.99 4.29
N LYS A 30 -22.17 10.41 3.90
CA LYS A 30 -22.55 9.01 4.19
C LYS A 30 -22.88 8.30 2.90
N CYS A 31 -22.34 7.10 2.71
CA CYS A 31 -22.62 6.27 1.55
C CYS A 31 -22.87 4.83 1.99
N TYR A 32 -23.82 4.16 1.36
CA TYR A 32 -24.06 2.72 1.51
C TYR A 32 -23.23 1.96 0.48
N PHE A 33 -22.36 1.07 0.94
CA PHE A 33 -21.53 0.23 0.08
C PHE A 33 -22.11 -1.16 -0.01
N THR A 34 -22.20 -1.69 -1.23
CA THR A 34 -22.67 -3.06 -1.48
C THR A 34 -21.92 -3.69 -2.64
N HIS A 35 -21.86 -5.03 -2.64
CA HIS A 35 -21.37 -5.84 -3.75
C HIS A 35 -22.53 -6.42 -4.58
N ASP A 36 -23.78 -6.17 -4.17
CA ASP A 36 -24.96 -6.72 -4.82
C ASP A 36 -25.25 -5.97 -6.12
N ARG A 37 -24.96 -6.64 -7.24
CA ARG A 37 -25.20 -6.10 -8.59
C ARG A 37 -26.67 -5.82 -8.90
N ALA A 38 -27.61 -6.33 -8.10
CA ALA A 38 -29.02 -5.92 -8.20
C ALA A 38 -29.22 -4.40 -8.01
N PHE A 39 -28.27 -3.72 -7.36
CA PHE A 39 -28.28 -2.27 -7.20
C PHE A 39 -27.89 -1.48 -8.46
N GLU A 40 -27.50 -2.13 -9.56
CA GLU A 40 -27.17 -1.47 -10.84
C GLU A 40 -28.30 -0.52 -11.30
N ASN A 41 -29.57 -0.92 -11.11
CA ASN A 41 -30.74 -0.14 -11.49
C ASN A 41 -31.34 0.66 -10.33
N ASN A 42 -30.65 0.76 -9.18
CA ASN A 42 -31.16 1.48 -8.03
C ASN A 42 -31.09 3.00 -8.26
N VAL A 43 -32.19 3.71 -7.99
CA VAL A 43 -32.28 5.17 -8.18
C VAL A 43 -31.29 5.97 -7.33
N ARG A 44 -30.79 5.37 -6.24
CA ARG A 44 -29.79 5.97 -5.33
C ARG A 44 -28.36 5.62 -5.73
N LEU A 45 -28.14 4.79 -6.75
CA LEU A 45 -26.79 4.49 -7.24
C LEU A 45 -26.15 5.77 -7.78
N LYS A 46 -24.99 6.13 -7.21
CA LYS A 46 -24.21 7.31 -7.64
C LYS A 46 -22.85 6.94 -8.22
N SER A 47 -22.31 5.79 -7.83
CA SER A 47 -21.00 5.36 -8.29
C SER A 47 -20.89 3.84 -8.36
N ILE A 48 -20.13 3.36 -9.35
CA ILE A 48 -19.70 1.98 -9.48
C ILE A 48 -18.18 1.95 -9.36
N LEU A 49 -17.67 1.17 -8.41
CA LEU A 49 -16.25 1.01 -8.15
C LEU A 49 -15.74 -0.32 -8.69
N PHE A 50 -14.53 -0.27 -9.24
CA PHE A 50 -13.80 -1.40 -9.77
C PHE A 50 -12.45 -1.49 -9.07
N TYR A 51 -12.18 -2.65 -8.51
CA TYR A 51 -10.90 -3.07 -7.99
C TYR A 51 -10.09 -3.65 -9.12
N GLY A 52 -8.97 -3.01 -9.42
CA GLY A 52 -8.21 -3.26 -10.64
C GLY A 52 -7.69 -4.69 -10.75
N SER A 53 -7.35 -5.34 -9.64
CA SER A 53 -6.83 -6.71 -9.67
C SER A 53 -7.87 -7.74 -10.12
N ASP A 54 -9.15 -7.47 -9.84
CA ASP A 54 -10.27 -8.34 -10.24
C ASP A 54 -11.01 -7.84 -11.48
N PHE A 55 -10.56 -6.72 -12.06
CA PHE A 55 -11.21 -6.09 -13.21
C PHE A 55 -11.11 -6.95 -14.47
N ARG A 56 -12.26 -7.17 -15.13
CA ARG A 56 -12.36 -7.91 -16.39
C ARG A 56 -13.17 -7.09 -17.40
N VAL A 57 -12.58 -6.81 -18.55
CA VAL A 57 -13.24 -6.01 -19.62
C VAL A 57 -14.51 -6.66 -20.16
N HIS A 58 -14.65 -7.98 -20.05
CA HIS A 58 -15.85 -8.70 -20.47
C HIS A 58 -16.97 -8.73 -19.41
N ASP A 59 -16.70 -8.24 -18.19
CA ASP A 59 -17.64 -8.20 -17.07
C ASP A 59 -17.85 -6.75 -16.65
N LEU A 60 -18.63 -6.01 -17.44
CA LEU A 60 -18.95 -4.61 -17.23
C LEU A 60 -20.46 -4.43 -17.03
N PRO A 61 -20.90 -3.38 -16.29
CA PRO A 61 -22.30 -2.99 -16.24
C PRO A 61 -22.88 -2.77 -17.65
N ASN A 62 -24.16 -3.06 -17.82
CA ASN A 62 -24.81 -3.03 -19.14
C ASN A 62 -24.95 -1.60 -19.70
N TRP A 63 -24.88 -0.58 -18.84
CA TRP A 63 -25.10 0.81 -19.22
C TRP A 63 -24.13 1.77 -18.51
N ARG A 64 -23.57 2.71 -19.28
CA ARG A 64 -22.81 3.87 -18.74
C ARG A 64 -23.67 5.13 -18.89
N SER A 65 -24.15 5.65 -17.76
CA SER A 65 -24.85 6.95 -17.69
C SER A 65 -23.92 8.02 -17.15
N ASN A 66 -24.03 9.26 -17.64
CA ASN A 66 -23.35 10.40 -17.02
C ASN A 66 -23.81 10.68 -15.57
N ALA A 67 -24.94 10.09 -15.15
CA ALA A 67 -25.43 10.20 -13.78
C ALA A 67 -24.75 9.25 -12.77
N VAL A 68 -24.03 8.23 -13.26
CA VAL A 68 -23.35 7.23 -12.41
C VAL A 68 -21.88 7.19 -12.79
N SER A 69 -21.03 7.71 -11.92
CA SER A 69 -19.58 7.75 -12.16
C SER A 69 -18.94 6.39 -11.95
N TRP A 70 -17.91 6.08 -12.73
CA TRP A 70 -17.10 4.87 -12.52
C TRP A 70 -15.79 5.23 -11.85
N GLY A 71 -15.43 4.51 -10.78
CA GLY A 71 -14.17 4.69 -10.06
C GLY A 71 -13.28 3.45 -10.18
N LEU A 72 -11.99 3.65 -10.44
CA LEU A 72 -10.97 2.61 -10.37
C LEU A 72 -10.18 2.73 -9.06
N LEU A 73 -10.03 1.62 -8.33
CA LEU A 73 -9.06 1.47 -7.25
C LEU A 73 -8.05 0.39 -7.65
N HIS A 74 -6.77 0.72 -7.75
CA HIS A 74 -5.72 -0.26 -8.09
C HIS A 74 -4.35 0.13 -7.52
N GLU A 75 -3.97 -0.53 -6.44
CA GLU A 75 -2.71 -0.36 -5.73
C GLU A 75 -1.56 -1.19 -6.30
N GLU A 76 -1.87 -2.22 -7.10
CA GLU A 76 -0.89 -3.19 -7.58
C GLU A 76 -0.14 -2.72 -8.83
N SER A 77 1.00 -3.35 -9.10
CA SER A 77 1.80 -3.04 -10.28
C SER A 77 1.10 -3.43 -11.59
N PRO A 78 1.49 -2.83 -12.74
CA PRO A 78 0.97 -3.20 -14.06
C PRO A 78 1.04 -4.69 -14.42
N ARG A 79 1.92 -5.46 -13.76
CA ARG A 79 2.00 -6.92 -13.91
C ARG A 79 0.71 -7.61 -13.44
N ASN A 80 0.07 -7.07 -12.41
CA ASN A 80 -1.09 -7.68 -11.77
C ASN A 80 -2.31 -7.70 -12.70
N ASN A 81 -2.61 -6.57 -13.35
CA ASN A 81 -3.61 -6.53 -14.41
C ASN A 81 -3.14 -5.70 -15.62
N PRO A 82 -2.52 -6.36 -16.63
CA PRO A 82 -1.95 -5.67 -17.79
C PRO A 82 -2.96 -4.87 -18.61
N ILE A 83 -4.26 -5.17 -18.53
CA ILE A 83 -5.26 -4.43 -19.32
C ILE A 83 -5.38 -2.96 -18.89
N LEU A 84 -5.01 -2.66 -17.65
CA LEU A 84 -5.06 -1.32 -17.05
C LEU A 84 -3.88 -0.44 -17.46
N VAL A 85 -2.92 -0.94 -18.27
CA VAL A 85 -1.88 -0.10 -18.89
C VAL A 85 -2.36 0.58 -20.17
N HIS A 86 -3.50 0.14 -20.72
CA HIS A 86 -4.03 0.66 -21.96
C HIS A 86 -4.94 1.86 -21.70
N GLU A 87 -4.67 2.96 -22.40
CA GLU A 87 -5.45 4.20 -22.34
C GLU A 87 -6.95 3.96 -22.57
N LYS A 88 -7.30 3.10 -23.53
CA LYS A 88 -8.70 2.73 -23.82
C LYS A 88 -9.42 2.15 -22.60
N THR A 89 -8.73 1.36 -21.79
CA THR A 89 -9.27 0.78 -20.57
C THR A 89 -9.37 1.83 -19.47
N LEU A 90 -8.33 2.64 -19.28
CA LEU A 90 -8.32 3.71 -18.27
C LEU A 90 -9.42 4.76 -18.52
N ASN A 91 -9.72 5.07 -19.79
CA ASN A 91 -10.80 5.98 -20.18
C ASN A 91 -12.23 5.46 -19.88
N LEU A 92 -12.36 4.22 -19.39
CA LEU A 92 -13.63 3.72 -18.86
C LEU A 92 -13.99 4.39 -17.53
N PHE A 93 -13.00 4.82 -16.76
CA PHE A 93 -13.20 5.34 -15.41
C PHE A 93 -13.27 6.86 -15.41
N ASN A 94 -14.17 7.41 -14.60
CA ASN A 94 -14.28 8.85 -14.36
C ASN A 94 -13.31 9.33 -13.29
N TYR A 95 -13.03 8.47 -12.30
CA TYR A 95 -12.09 8.73 -11.23
C TYR A 95 -11.15 7.55 -11.06
N SER A 96 -9.93 7.81 -10.66
CA SER A 96 -8.90 6.82 -10.43
C SER A 96 -8.24 7.02 -9.07
N SER A 97 -7.97 5.91 -8.41
CA SER A 97 -7.13 5.83 -7.24
C SER A 97 -6.11 4.73 -7.46
N THR A 98 -4.90 5.12 -7.85
CA THR A 98 -3.80 4.22 -8.19
C THR A 98 -2.50 4.70 -7.57
N PHE A 99 -1.41 3.94 -7.73
CA PHE A 99 -0.08 4.40 -7.32
C PHE A 99 0.41 5.63 -8.09
N SER A 100 -0.18 5.98 -9.24
CA SER A 100 0.21 7.16 -10.01
C SER A 100 -0.10 8.45 -9.25
N ARG A 101 0.83 9.42 -9.29
CA ARG A 101 0.58 10.77 -8.74
C ARG A 101 -0.44 11.58 -9.55
N PHE A 102 -0.78 11.13 -10.75
CA PHE A 102 -1.76 11.78 -11.63
C PHE A 102 -3.18 11.24 -11.44
N SER A 103 -3.37 10.24 -10.58
CA SER A 103 -4.70 9.80 -10.16
C SER A 103 -5.42 10.87 -9.35
N ASP A 104 -6.75 10.88 -9.42
CA ASP A 104 -7.61 11.77 -8.64
C ASP A 104 -7.34 11.62 -7.13
N VAL A 105 -7.08 10.38 -6.69
CA VAL A 105 -6.64 10.06 -5.33
C VAL A 105 -5.43 9.12 -5.39
N SER A 106 -4.23 9.67 -5.33
CA SER A 106 -3.00 8.89 -5.35
C SER A 106 -2.84 8.00 -4.11
N LEU A 107 -2.39 6.77 -4.33
CA LEU A 107 -2.16 5.74 -3.30
C LEU A 107 -0.70 5.64 -2.84
N THR A 108 0.19 6.52 -3.28
CA THR A 108 1.64 6.45 -2.94
C THR A 108 1.92 6.45 -1.43
N LEU A 109 1.02 7.06 -0.63
CA LEU A 109 1.13 7.13 0.83
C LEU A 109 0.13 6.20 1.55
N LEU A 110 -0.51 5.27 0.84
CA LEU A 110 -1.54 4.39 1.41
C LEU A 110 -1.04 3.63 2.65
N ASP A 111 0.21 3.18 2.62
CA ASP A 111 0.85 2.42 3.70
C ASP A 111 1.56 3.31 4.73
N LEU A 112 1.39 4.63 4.65
CA LEU A 112 1.89 5.60 5.62
C LEU A 112 0.71 6.38 6.20
N LEU A 113 0.12 5.84 7.27
CA LEU A 113 -1.08 6.40 7.89
C LEU A 113 -0.88 7.83 8.39
N SER A 114 0.32 8.12 8.92
CA SER A 114 0.65 9.44 9.43
C SER A 114 2.15 9.69 9.39
N LEU A 115 2.55 10.97 9.29
CA LEU A 115 3.97 11.33 9.27
C LEU A 115 4.62 11.25 10.65
N GLU A 116 3.81 11.26 11.70
CA GLU A 116 4.23 10.97 13.06
C GLU A 116 4.80 9.56 13.17
N GLU A 117 4.36 8.59 12.36
CA GLU A 117 4.93 7.24 12.37
C GLU A 117 6.41 7.21 11.98
N LEU A 118 6.87 8.14 11.13
CA LEU A 118 8.28 8.22 10.69
C LEU A 118 9.21 8.75 11.79
N ILE A 119 8.67 9.49 12.76
CA ILE A 119 9.44 10.08 13.88
C ILE A 119 9.14 9.38 15.20
N ALA A 120 8.11 8.55 15.26
CA ALA A 120 7.72 7.79 16.43
C ALA A 120 8.84 6.82 16.83
N LYS A 121 9.05 6.68 18.14
CA LYS A 121 10.02 5.74 18.70
C LYS A 121 9.40 4.40 19.11
N SER A 122 8.18 4.12 18.65
CA SER A 122 7.39 2.94 19.02
C SER A 122 8.13 1.62 18.80
N TYR A 123 8.99 1.56 17.78
CA TYR A 123 9.80 0.39 17.42
C TYR A 123 11.30 0.65 17.49
N TYR A 124 11.73 1.78 18.06
CA TYR A 124 13.12 2.22 17.96
C TYR A 124 14.07 1.27 18.69
N VAL A 125 14.98 0.66 17.92
CA VAL A 125 16.10 -0.15 18.44
C VAL A 125 17.42 0.58 18.14
N PRO A 126 18.24 0.94 19.15
CA PRO A 126 19.51 1.61 18.91
C PRO A 126 20.48 0.80 18.03
N ALA A 127 21.26 1.48 17.18
CA ALA A 127 22.23 0.84 16.28
C ALA A 127 23.26 -0.05 17.02
N LYS A 128 23.60 0.31 18.27
CA LYS A 128 24.46 -0.50 19.14
C LYS A 128 23.79 -1.84 19.49
N GLU A 129 22.51 -1.82 19.83
CA GLU A 129 21.73 -3.03 20.13
C GLU A 129 21.56 -3.91 18.89
N LYS A 130 21.25 -3.33 17.72
CA LYS A 130 21.24 -4.06 16.44
C LYS A 130 22.59 -4.74 16.17
N SER A 131 23.70 -4.08 16.49
CA SER A 131 25.05 -4.66 16.36
C SER A 131 25.30 -5.80 17.34
N THR A 132 24.74 -5.73 18.55
CA THR A 132 24.77 -6.82 19.53
C THR A 132 23.98 -8.02 19.02
N LEU A 133 22.80 -7.83 18.43
CA LEU A 133 21.97 -8.93 17.89
C LEU A 133 22.70 -9.71 16.79
N ILE A 134 23.45 -9.03 15.92
CA ILE A 134 24.30 -9.68 14.91
C ILE A 134 25.31 -10.63 15.57
N ARG A 135 25.98 -10.21 16.64
CA ARG A 135 27.04 -10.99 17.30
C ARG A 135 26.50 -12.07 18.24
N ALA A 136 25.47 -11.75 19.01
CA ALA A 136 24.97 -12.56 20.12
C ALA A 136 23.81 -13.49 19.72
N LYS A 137 23.04 -13.13 18.68
CA LYS A 137 21.88 -13.90 18.18
C LYS A 137 22.05 -14.35 16.74
N ASN A 138 23.24 -14.12 16.16
CA ASN A 138 23.59 -14.53 14.80
C ASN A 138 22.68 -13.94 13.70
N TYR A 139 22.06 -12.77 13.92
CA TYR A 139 21.24 -12.11 12.90
C TYR A 139 22.12 -11.62 11.74
N ALA A 140 21.61 -11.66 10.51
CA ALA A 140 22.19 -10.91 9.41
C ALA A 140 22.04 -9.39 9.64
N PRO A 141 22.95 -8.57 9.10
CA PRO A 141 22.78 -7.11 9.10
C PRO A 141 21.59 -6.65 8.23
N VAL A 142 21.18 -7.45 7.25
CA VAL A 142 20.18 -7.13 6.24
C VAL A 142 19.03 -8.12 6.29
N LEU A 143 17.80 -7.61 6.25
CA LEU A 143 16.56 -8.38 6.18
C LEU A 143 16.01 -8.41 4.75
N TYR A 144 15.54 -9.58 4.32
CA TYR A 144 14.72 -9.75 3.13
C TYR A 144 13.44 -10.52 3.48
N ILE A 145 12.27 -9.98 3.12
CA ILE A 145 10.99 -10.62 3.42
C ILE A 145 10.00 -10.38 2.28
N GLN A 146 9.90 -11.35 1.38
CA GLN A 146 9.05 -11.29 0.20
C GLN A 146 8.37 -12.65 -0.04
N SER A 147 7.12 -12.60 -0.48
CA SER A 147 6.32 -13.80 -0.77
C SER A 147 5.95 -13.98 -2.24
N ASP A 148 5.94 -12.89 -3.01
CA ASP A 148 5.77 -12.87 -4.47
C ASP A 148 7.15 -13.03 -5.13
N CYS A 149 7.43 -14.23 -5.64
CA CYS A 149 8.70 -14.54 -6.30
C CYS A 149 8.55 -14.43 -7.83
N ASP A 150 9.67 -14.45 -8.55
CA ASP A 150 9.69 -14.36 -10.03
C ASP A 150 9.03 -13.06 -10.53
N THR A 151 9.40 -11.95 -9.91
CA THR A 151 8.82 -10.64 -10.18
C THR A 151 9.42 -9.97 -11.41
N ALA A 152 8.71 -9.00 -11.99
CA ALA A 152 9.18 -8.25 -13.17
C ALA A 152 10.47 -7.45 -12.89
N SER A 153 10.70 -7.07 -11.63
CA SER A 153 11.94 -6.43 -11.18
C SER A 153 13.14 -7.39 -11.03
N ASP A 154 12.92 -8.71 -11.12
CA ASP A 154 13.96 -9.74 -10.97
C ASP A 154 14.77 -9.60 -9.66
N ARG A 155 14.07 -9.14 -8.61
CA ARG A 155 14.64 -8.79 -7.30
C ARG A 155 15.32 -9.97 -6.62
N ASP A 156 14.79 -11.18 -6.79
CA ASP A 156 15.31 -12.40 -6.15
C ASP A 156 16.71 -12.75 -6.66
N ARG A 157 16.96 -12.57 -7.96
CA ARG A 157 18.28 -12.79 -8.55
C ARG A 157 19.28 -11.75 -8.04
N TYR A 158 18.89 -10.49 -7.98
CA TYR A 158 19.74 -9.44 -7.40
C TYR A 158 20.10 -9.75 -5.95
N VAL A 159 19.12 -10.13 -5.12
CA VAL A 159 19.34 -10.48 -3.71
C VAL A 159 20.28 -11.68 -3.61
N SER A 160 20.08 -12.72 -4.42
CA SER A 160 20.92 -13.92 -4.45
C SER A 160 22.38 -13.60 -4.81
N GLU A 161 22.62 -12.66 -5.73
CA GLU A 161 23.97 -12.17 -6.03
C GLU A 161 24.56 -11.36 -4.87
N LEU A 162 23.77 -10.49 -4.25
CA LEU A 162 24.20 -9.69 -3.09
C LEU A 162 24.57 -10.57 -1.88
N MET A 163 23.88 -11.69 -1.69
CA MET A 163 24.14 -12.67 -0.62
C MET A 163 25.55 -13.26 -0.66
N LYS A 164 26.25 -13.20 -1.81
CA LYS A 164 27.64 -13.64 -1.94
C LYS A 164 28.63 -12.71 -1.20
N TYR A 165 28.22 -11.46 -0.95
CA TYR A 165 29.07 -10.41 -0.39
C TYR A 165 28.66 -9.96 1.01
N ILE A 166 27.37 -10.04 1.34
CA ILE A 166 26.83 -9.67 2.65
C ILE A 166 25.81 -10.70 3.12
N ARG A 167 25.81 -11.02 4.41
CA ARG A 167 24.78 -11.91 4.96
C ARG A 167 23.42 -11.22 4.92
N ILE A 168 22.43 -11.94 4.43
CA ILE A 168 21.02 -11.53 4.37
C ILE A 168 20.20 -12.67 4.97
N ASP A 169 19.32 -12.33 5.90
CA ASP A 169 18.30 -13.27 6.37
C ASP A 169 17.05 -13.06 5.52
N SER A 170 16.66 -14.09 4.77
CA SER A 170 15.42 -14.17 4.02
C SER A 170 14.41 -15.05 4.73
N TYR A 171 13.28 -14.47 5.08
CA TYR A 171 12.24 -15.08 5.90
C TYR A 171 10.91 -15.32 5.17
N GLY A 172 10.76 -14.72 3.98
CA GLY A 172 9.60 -14.95 3.13
C GLY A 172 9.68 -16.27 2.37
N THR A 173 8.77 -16.51 1.43
CA THR A 173 8.81 -17.72 0.60
C THR A 173 9.96 -17.67 -0.42
N CYS A 174 10.38 -16.47 -0.82
CA CYS A 174 11.47 -16.27 -1.78
C CYS A 174 12.84 -16.37 -1.09
N VAL A 175 13.78 -17.10 -1.69
CA VAL A 175 15.12 -17.44 -1.15
C VAL A 175 15.07 -18.30 0.14
N ASN A 176 14.32 -17.87 1.16
CA ASN A 176 13.98 -18.60 2.39
C ASN A 176 15.16 -19.33 3.05
N ASN A 177 16.25 -18.61 3.30
CA ASN A 177 17.44 -19.15 3.97
C ASN A 177 17.40 -19.02 5.50
N ALA A 178 16.40 -18.32 6.06
CA ALA A 178 16.20 -18.12 7.48
C ALA A 178 14.76 -18.47 7.88
N ARG A 179 14.57 -19.03 9.08
CA ARG A 179 13.25 -19.49 9.53
C ARG A 179 12.59 -18.48 10.45
N LEU A 180 11.39 -18.04 10.07
CA LEU A 180 10.52 -17.28 10.97
C LEU A 180 10.05 -18.19 12.11
N ASP A 181 9.93 -17.59 13.28
CA ASP A 181 9.21 -18.17 14.41
C ASP A 181 7.77 -18.51 13.98
N ASP A 182 7.24 -19.63 14.48
CA ASP A 182 5.90 -20.13 14.16
C ASP A 182 4.81 -19.09 14.44
N ARG A 183 5.03 -18.19 15.40
CA ARG A 183 4.11 -17.07 15.70
C ARG A 183 3.90 -16.12 14.52
N PHE A 184 4.80 -16.12 13.54
CA PHE A 184 4.73 -15.28 12.33
C PHE A 184 4.27 -16.05 11.09
N LYS A 185 3.85 -17.33 11.22
CA LYS A 185 3.44 -18.20 10.11
C LYS A 185 1.93 -18.17 9.78
N GLY A 186 1.16 -17.25 10.36
CA GLY A 186 -0.24 -17.02 9.98
C GLY A 186 -0.38 -16.32 8.62
N ASN A 187 -1.58 -15.84 8.30
CA ASN A 187 -1.79 -15.10 7.04
C ASN A 187 -0.82 -13.92 6.94
N TYR A 188 0.07 -13.99 5.95
CA TYR A 188 1.18 -13.07 5.76
C TYR A 188 0.71 -11.61 5.73
N LEU A 189 -0.41 -11.33 5.07
CA LEU A 189 -0.95 -9.97 4.94
C LEU A 189 -1.44 -9.39 6.28
N ASP A 190 -2.02 -10.22 7.16
CA ASP A 190 -2.53 -9.79 8.47
C ASP A 190 -1.40 -9.55 9.49
N ILE A 191 -0.23 -10.16 9.27
CA ILE A 191 0.90 -10.14 10.20
C ILE A 191 1.85 -8.97 9.90
N LEU A 192 2.00 -8.59 8.64
CA LEU A 192 3.02 -7.64 8.19
C LEU A 192 2.93 -6.24 8.81
N ASN A 193 1.76 -5.85 9.31
CA ASN A 193 1.53 -4.57 9.97
C ASN A 193 1.28 -4.71 11.48
N ASN A 194 1.40 -5.93 12.03
CA ASN A 194 1.21 -6.14 13.46
C ASN A 194 2.44 -5.67 14.27
N ARG A 195 2.20 -5.23 15.50
CA ARG A 195 3.25 -4.65 16.37
C ARG A 195 4.41 -5.61 16.63
N GLU A 196 4.15 -6.90 16.71
CA GLU A 196 5.17 -7.90 17.03
C GLU A 196 6.12 -8.14 15.85
N PHE A 197 5.59 -8.18 14.64
CA PHE A 197 6.33 -8.31 13.40
C PHE A 197 7.15 -7.04 13.13
N LEU A 198 6.53 -5.85 13.29
CA LEU A 198 7.25 -4.58 13.16
C LEU A 198 8.40 -4.46 14.18
N SER A 199 8.19 -4.89 15.42
CA SER A 199 9.25 -5.01 16.44
C SER A 199 10.34 -6.01 16.06
N PHE A 200 10.01 -7.06 15.32
CA PHE A 200 10.99 -8.01 14.78
C PHE A 200 11.81 -7.38 13.66
N VAL A 201 11.17 -6.75 12.68
CA VAL A 201 11.85 -6.03 11.57
C VAL A 201 12.79 -4.95 12.13
N ALA A 202 12.38 -4.24 13.19
CA ALA A 202 13.18 -3.20 13.85
C ALA A 202 14.57 -3.66 14.32
N LYS A 203 14.77 -4.97 14.55
CA LYS A 203 16.04 -5.55 14.99
C LYS A 203 17.13 -5.51 13.90
N TYR A 204 16.73 -5.40 12.63
CA TYR A 204 17.65 -5.35 11.49
C TYR A 204 18.14 -3.92 11.24
N LYS A 205 19.39 -3.79 10.77
CA LYS A 205 19.96 -2.48 10.42
C LYS A 205 19.41 -1.97 9.09
N PHE A 206 19.34 -2.89 8.13
CA PHE A 206 18.88 -2.63 6.78
C PHE A 206 17.78 -3.61 6.41
N THR A 207 16.83 -3.16 5.59
CA THR A 207 15.80 -4.00 5.00
C THR A 207 15.78 -3.78 3.50
N ILE A 208 15.83 -4.86 2.72
CA ILE A 208 15.66 -4.79 1.26
C ILE A 208 14.20 -4.48 0.96
N ALA A 209 13.96 -3.30 0.39
CA ALA A 209 12.68 -2.71 0.08
C ALA A 209 12.47 -2.68 -1.43
N PHE A 210 12.56 -3.85 -2.08
CA PHE A 210 12.47 -3.95 -3.54
C PHE A 210 11.02 -4.20 -3.97
N GLU A 211 10.51 -3.36 -4.86
CA GLU A 211 9.19 -3.54 -5.46
C GLU A 211 9.18 -4.74 -6.42
N ASN A 212 7.99 -5.30 -6.68
CA ASN A 212 7.85 -6.42 -7.62
C ASN A 212 7.87 -5.96 -9.10
N ALA A 213 7.77 -4.65 -9.35
CA ALA A 213 7.95 -4.03 -10.65
C ALA A 213 8.62 -2.66 -10.51
N ILE A 214 9.24 -2.19 -11.59
CA ILE A 214 9.85 -0.86 -11.67
C ILE A 214 8.91 0.03 -12.47
N CYS A 215 8.19 0.91 -11.78
CA CYS A 215 7.22 1.80 -12.39
C CYS A 215 7.26 3.16 -11.70
N ASP A 216 7.08 4.25 -12.46
CA ASP A 216 6.99 5.58 -11.87
C ASP A 216 5.86 5.65 -10.85
N ASP A 217 6.15 6.30 -9.73
CA ASP A 217 5.28 6.49 -8.56
C ASP A 217 4.83 5.20 -7.82
N TYR A 218 5.24 4.01 -8.28
CA TYR A 218 4.96 2.74 -7.60
C TYR A 218 5.83 2.58 -6.35
N ILE A 219 5.29 3.06 -5.23
CA ILE A 219 5.88 3.00 -3.90
C ILE A 219 4.84 2.37 -2.99
N THR A 220 5.24 1.29 -2.32
CA THR A 220 4.34 0.51 -1.47
C THR A 220 4.85 0.46 -0.03
N GLU A 221 4.16 -0.33 0.79
CA GLU A 221 4.51 -0.71 2.14
C GLU A 221 5.97 -1.17 2.28
N LYS A 222 6.59 -1.68 1.21
CA LYS A 222 8.00 -2.12 1.19
C LYS A 222 8.97 -0.99 1.52
N LEU A 223 8.69 0.24 1.06
CA LEU A 223 9.49 1.41 1.44
C LEU A 223 9.13 1.92 2.84
N TRP A 224 7.83 2.04 3.12
CA TRP A 224 7.34 2.71 4.34
C TRP A 224 7.60 1.89 5.61
N ARG A 225 7.36 0.59 5.58
CA ARG A 225 7.54 -0.32 6.72
C ARG A 225 8.93 -0.22 7.37
N PRO A 226 10.06 -0.35 6.65
CA PRO A 226 11.37 -0.24 7.27
C PRO A 226 11.64 1.16 7.85
N LEU A 227 11.17 2.23 7.19
CA LEU A 227 11.30 3.60 7.70
C LEU A 227 10.59 3.76 9.05
N ILE A 228 9.33 3.30 9.15
CA ILE A 228 8.51 3.37 10.37
C ILE A 228 9.18 2.64 11.55
N VAL A 229 9.90 1.54 11.30
CA VAL A 229 10.55 0.76 12.37
C VAL A 229 12.02 1.11 12.59
N GLY A 230 12.54 2.14 11.93
CA GLY A 230 13.92 2.59 12.05
C GLY A 230 14.96 1.60 11.48
N SER A 231 14.57 0.78 10.49
CA SER A 231 15.49 0.03 9.63
C SER A 231 15.74 0.80 8.34
N VAL A 232 16.99 0.89 7.89
CA VAL A 232 17.31 1.68 6.68
C VAL A 232 16.88 0.88 5.44
N PRO A 233 15.95 1.38 4.60
CA PRO A 233 15.55 0.70 3.39
C PRO A 233 16.68 0.70 2.35
N ILE A 234 16.97 -0.47 1.78
CA ILE A 234 17.70 -0.61 0.52
C ILE A 234 16.63 -0.70 -0.56
N TYR A 235 16.30 0.44 -1.18
CA TYR A 235 15.13 0.57 -2.05
C TYR A 235 15.49 0.40 -3.54
N TYR A 236 14.62 -0.31 -4.27
CA TYR A 236 14.64 -0.42 -5.72
C TYR A 236 13.20 -0.63 -6.22
N GLY A 237 12.70 0.28 -7.05
CA GLY A 237 11.29 0.32 -7.42
C GLY A 237 11.01 1.51 -8.31
N SER A 238 10.28 2.50 -7.80
CA SER A 238 9.96 3.71 -8.54
C SER A 238 11.18 4.54 -8.93
N PRO A 239 11.43 4.80 -10.23
CA PRO A 239 12.46 5.74 -10.69
C PRO A 239 12.16 7.20 -10.31
N SER A 240 10.88 7.54 -10.12
CA SER A 240 10.46 8.88 -9.70
C SER A 240 10.79 9.16 -8.22
N PHE A 241 11.03 8.11 -7.43
CA PHE A 241 11.48 8.25 -6.05
C PHE A 241 12.92 8.79 -5.99
N LYS A 242 13.04 10.03 -5.51
CA LYS A 242 14.32 10.66 -5.15
C LYS A 242 14.39 10.85 -3.64
N VAL A 243 15.56 10.66 -3.03
CA VAL A 243 15.77 10.86 -1.59
C VAL A 243 15.36 12.26 -1.11
N SER A 244 15.39 13.26 -2.00
CA SER A 244 14.85 14.60 -1.71
C SER A 244 13.35 14.62 -1.38
N TYR A 245 12.55 13.68 -1.91
CA TYR A 245 11.12 13.59 -1.62
C TYR A 245 10.85 13.26 -0.15
N ILE A 246 11.67 12.44 0.52
CA ILE A 246 11.52 12.22 1.96
C ILE A 246 11.74 13.54 2.72
N LYS A 247 12.78 14.31 2.36
CA LYS A 247 13.01 15.62 2.95
C LYS A 247 11.85 16.57 2.67
N SER A 248 11.32 16.59 1.44
CA SER A 248 10.18 17.43 1.05
C SER A 248 8.87 17.00 1.72
N ILE A 249 8.59 15.71 1.90
CA ILE A 249 7.42 15.19 2.62
C ILE A 249 7.48 15.58 4.09
N ILE A 250 8.65 15.45 4.74
CA ILE A 250 8.88 15.90 6.11
C ILE A 250 8.79 17.44 6.22
N THR A 251 9.18 18.18 5.18
CA THR A 251 9.13 19.66 5.18
C THR A 251 7.72 20.19 4.87
N LEU A 252 7.00 19.57 3.93
CA LEU A 252 5.64 19.93 3.56
C LEU A 252 4.66 19.68 4.70
N SER A 253 4.86 18.64 5.51
CA SER A 253 4.04 18.39 6.69
C SER A 253 4.29 19.36 7.84
N LEU A 254 5.53 19.83 8.03
CA LEU A 254 5.80 20.93 8.94
C LEU A 254 5.11 22.22 8.48
N ILE A 255 5.05 22.48 7.17
CA ILE A 255 4.33 23.64 6.60
C ILE A 255 2.80 23.47 6.71
N GLN A 256 2.29 22.25 6.51
CA GLN A 256 0.84 21.96 6.61
C GLN A 256 0.35 22.00 8.07
N ILE A 257 1.16 21.55 9.03
CA ILE A 257 0.91 21.74 10.47
C ILE A 257 0.99 23.23 10.85
N SER A 258 1.92 23.99 10.27
CA SER A 258 2.02 25.44 10.49
C SER A 258 0.80 26.21 9.93
N LEU A 259 0.25 25.77 8.79
CA LEU A 259 -0.98 26.33 8.23
C LEU A 259 -2.23 25.96 9.07
N ILE A 260 -2.28 24.75 9.63
CA ILE A 260 -3.38 24.30 10.49
C ILE A 260 -3.35 25.01 11.87
N LEU A 261 -2.16 25.37 12.36
CA LEU A 261 -2.02 26.12 13.63
C LEU A 261 -2.23 27.63 13.47
N GLN A 262 -2.05 28.20 12.27
CA GLN A 262 -2.35 29.62 12.01
C GLN A 262 -3.83 29.92 11.69
N LEU A 263 -4.66 28.90 11.50
CA LEU A 263 -6.10 29.03 11.27
C LEU A 263 -6.96 28.90 12.54
N ASN A 264 -6.33 28.74 13.72
CA ASN A 264 -7.00 28.62 15.02
C ASN A 264 -6.54 29.68 16.04
N THR A 265 -6.10 30.85 15.56
CA THR A 265 -5.95 32.08 16.37
C THR A 265 -6.61 33.25 15.69
#